data_AF-A0A0G1P681-F1
#
_entry.id   AF-A0A0G1P681-F1
#
_cell.length_a   1.000
_cell.length_b   1.000
_cell.length_c   1.000
_cell.angle_alpha   90.00
_cell.angle_beta   90.00
_cell.angle_gamma   90.00
#
_symmetry.space_group_name_H-M   'P 1'
#
loop_
_entity.id
_entity.type
_entity.pdbx_description
1 polymer ?
#
loop_
_entity_poly.entity_id
_entity_poly.type
_entity_poly.pdbx_seq_one_letter_code
_entity_poly.pdbx_strand_id
1 'polypeptide(L)'
;MTTKSKPNILSVAGPNSKYRIQGAAPAGFWAGLWHGIIAPMVFFVGLFTDNVKIYETHNAGRWYDFGFLLGIGAYASKTINYCR
;
A
#
# COMPACT_ATOMS: atom_id res chain seq x y z
N MET A 1 -16.62 18.43 7.14
CA MET A 1 -15.39 19.19 6.85
C MET A 1 -14.28 18.21 6.49
N THR A 2 -14.06 17.94 5.22
CA THR A 2 -12.87 17.19 4.77
C THR A 2 -11.71 18.16 4.71
N THR A 3 -10.82 18.13 5.70
CA THR A 3 -9.56 18.87 5.62
C THR A 3 -8.80 18.33 4.40
N LYS A 4 -8.58 19.19 3.40
CA LYS A 4 -7.80 18.87 2.20
C LYS A 4 -6.32 18.73 2.62
N SER A 5 -5.98 17.64 3.29
CA SER A 5 -4.60 17.36 3.68
C SER A 5 -3.79 17.09 2.42
N LYS A 6 -2.58 17.64 2.36
CA LYS A 6 -1.65 17.34 1.26
C LYS A 6 -1.38 15.83 1.25
N PRO A 7 -1.45 15.18 0.08
CA PRO A 7 -1.15 13.76 0.00
C PRO A 7 0.30 13.49 0.42
N ASN A 8 0.51 12.36 1.07
CA ASN A 8 1.84 11.99 1.54
C ASN A 8 2.79 11.74 0.36
N ILE A 9 4.05 12.15 0.50
CA ILE A 9 5.07 12.09 -0.56
C ILE A 9 5.43 10.65 -0.95
N LEU A 10 5.28 9.72 0.00
CA LEU A 10 5.64 8.31 -0.15
C LEU A 10 4.53 7.47 -0.82
N SER A 11 3.40 8.09 -1.20
CA SER A 11 2.24 7.39 -1.78
C SER A 11 1.78 6.20 -0.94
N VAL A 12 1.79 6.33 0.39
CA VAL A 12 1.28 5.34 1.34
C VAL A 12 -0.24 5.37 1.35
N ALA A 13 -0.85 4.19 1.42
CA ALA A 13 -2.29 4.05 1.58
C ALA A 13 -2.78 4.64 2.91
N GLY A 14 -4.03 5.11 2.90
CA GLY A 14 -4.71 5.64 4.10
C GLY A 14 -5.34 7.02 3.87
N PRO A 15 -5.76 7.69 4.96
CA PRO A 15 -6.51 8.95 4.87
C PRO A 15 -5.80 10.06 4.09
N ASN A 16 -4.46 10.10 4.13
CA ASN A 16 -3.67 11.11 3.43
C ASN A 16 -3.08 10.59 2.11
N SER A 17 -3.67 9.55 1.52
CA SER A 17 -3.25 9.01 0.23
C SER A 17 -3.68 9.91 -0.93
N LYS A 18 -2.83 9.96 -1.98
CA LYS A 18 -3.15 10.66 -3.23
C LYS A 18 -4.33 10.02 -3.98
N TYR A 19 -4.59 8.74 -3.76
CA TYR A 19 -5.69 8.01 -4.40
C TYR A 19 -7.04 8.30 -3.75
N ARG A 20 -7.07 8.79 -2.50
CA ARG A 20 -8.31 9.13 -1.80
C ARG A 20 -8.84 10.54 -2.12
N ILE A 21 -8.09 11.31 -2.92
CA ILE A 21 -8.49 12.65 -3.33
C ILE A 21 -9.70 12.55 -4.25
N GLN A 22 -10.69 13.41 -4.05
CA GLN A 22 -11.88 13.45 -4.91
C GLN A 22 -11.49 13.68 -6.38
N GLY A 23 -11.96 12.81 -7.27
CA GLY A 23 -11.62 12.85 -8.70
C GLY A 23 -10.29 12.18 -9.07
N ALA A 24 -9.54 11.63 -8.10
CA ALA A 24 -8.36 10.84 -8.41
C ALA A 24 -8.74 9.47 -9.01
N ALA A 25 -7.90 9.00 -9.94
CA ALA A 25 -7.99 7.63 -10.43
C ALA A 25 -7.71 6.64 -9.27
N PRO A 26 -8.42 5.49 -9.23
CA PRO A 26 -8.18 4.48 -8.22
C PRO A 26 -6.77 3.90 -8.31
N ALA A 27 -6.24 3.47 -7.17
CA ALA A 27 -4.96 2.79 -7.07
C ALA A 27 -4.97 1.50 -7.91
N GLY A 28 -4.15 1.45 -8.97
CA GLY A 28 -4.04 0.29 -9.87
C GLY A 28 -2.89 -0.65 -9.52
N PHE A 29 -2.49 -1.48 -10.48
CA PHE A 29 -1.43 -2.49 -10.32
C PHE A 29 -0.14 -1.94 -9.70
N TRP A 30 0.41 -0.85 -10.24
CA TRP A 30 1.66 -0.26 -9.77
C TRP A 30 1.57 0.28 -8.34
N ALA A 31 0.40 0.79 -7.95
CA ALA A 31 0.14 1.20 -6.58
C ALA A 31 0.07 -0.01 -5.65
N GLY A 32 -0.60 -1.09 -6.09
CA GLY A 32 -0.62 -2.36 -5.39
C GLY A 32 0.78 -2.92 -5.16
N LEU A 33 1.61 -2.98 -6.21
CA LEU A 33 3.00 -3.44 -6.12
C LEU A 33 3.81 -2.64 -5.11
N TRP A 34 3.74 -1.31 -5.19
CA TRP A 34 4.42 -0.43 -4.24
C TRP A 34 3.94 -0.66 -2.80
N HIS A 35 2.62 -0.69 -2.58
CA HIS A 35 2.03 -0.91 -1.25
C HIS A 35 2.40 -2.29 -0.69
N GLY A 36 2.47 -3.33 -1.52
CA GLY A 36 2.91 -4.67 -1.13
C GLY A 36 4.38 -4.72 -0.71
N ILE A 37 5.27 -4.00 -1.42
CA ILE A 37 6.67 -3.86 -1.04
C ILE A 37 6.78 -3.17 0.33
N ILE A 38 6.14 -2.02 0.53
CA ILE A 38 6.28 -1.31 1.82
C ILE A 38 5.42 -1.88 2.95
N ALA A 39 4.62 -2.92 2.69
CA ALA A 39 3.62 -3.46 3.63
C ALA A 39 4.19 -3.82 5.02
N PRO A 40 5.37 -4.47 5.15
CA PRO A 40 5.93 -4.76 6.47
C PRO A 40 6.20 -3.49 7.29
N MET A 41 6.80 -2.47 6.67
CA MET A 41 7.08 -1.20 7.35
C MET A 41 5.79 -0.47 7.72
N VAL A 42 4.83 -0.42 6.80
CA VAL A 42 3.52 0.23 7.03
C VAL A 42 2.73 -0.47 8.13
N PHE A 43 2.80 -1.80 8.22
CA PHE A 43 2.20 -2.55 9.31
C PHE A 43 2.77 -2.11 10.67
N PHE A 44 4.10 -2.05 10.82
CA PHE A 44 4.71 -1.62 12.09
C PHE A 44 4.36 -0.18 12.47
N VAL A 45 4.38 0.75 11.52
CA VAL A 45 3.98 2.15 11.79
C VAL A 45 2.49 2.24 12.12
N GLY A 46 1.65 1.46 11.44
CA GLY A 46 0.21 1.41 11.65
C GLY A 46 -0.21 0.94 13.05
N LEU A 47 0.68 0.26 13.79
CA LEU A 47 0.44 -0.09 15.20
C LEU A 47 0.40 1.14 16.11
N PHE A 48 1.02 2.25 15.70
CA PHE A 48 1.14 3.47 16.51
C PHE A 48 0.34 4.65 15.91
N THR A 49 -0.21 4.53 14.70
CA THR A 49 -0.98 5.61 14.07
C THR A 49 -2.02 5.11 13.08
N ASP A 50 -3.21 5.70 13.12
CA ASP A 50 -4.29 5.45 12.16
C ASP A 50 -4.15 6.18 10.83
N ASN A 51 -3.15 7.07 10.71
CA ASN A 51 -2.93 7.90 9.53
C ASN A 51 -2.39 7.13 8.32
N VAL A 52 -1.93 5.88 8.53
CA VAL A 52 -1.49 4.97 7.46
C VAL A 52 -2.33 3.70 7.51
N LYS A 53 -2.64 3.16 6.34
CA LYS A 53 -3.32 1.88 6.19
C LYS A 53 -2.50 1.01 5.24
N ILE A 54 -2.51 -0.29 5.47
CA ILE A 54 -1.79 -1.25 4.62
C ILE A 54 -2.41 -1.34 3.24
N TYR A 55 -3.73 -1.19 3.18
CA TYR A 55 -4.52 -1.37 1.98
C TYR A 55 -5.23 -0.07 1.60
N GLU A 56 -5.21 0.27 0.31
CA GLU A 56 -5.86 1.47 -0.18
C GLU A 56 -7.38 1.28 -0.29
N THR A 57 -8.12 2.26 0.19
CA THR A 57 -9.60 2.27 0.16
C THR A 57 -10.15 2.54 -1.23
N HIS A 58 -9.47 3.39 -2.01
CA HIS A 58 -9.84 3.69 -3.40
C HIS A 58 -8.90 2.99 -4.38
N ASN A 59 -9.17 1.72 -4.66
CA ASN A 59 -8.33 0.87 -5.50
C ASN A 59 -9.10 0.28 -6.71
N ALA A 60 -8.35 -0.25 -7.68
CA ALA A 60 -8.88 -0.84 -8.91
C ALA A 60 -9.19 -2.35 -8.78
N GLY A 61 -9.37 -2.86 -7.56
CA GLY A 61 -9.67 -4.25 -7.25
C GLY A 61 -8.54 -5.22 -7.64
N ARG A 62 -8.87 -6.21 -8.46
CA ARG A 62 -8.01 -7.38 -8.74
C ARG A 62 -6.61 -7.04 -9.24
N TRP A 63 -6.46 -5.97 -10.03
CA TRP A 63 -5.14 -5.56 -10.52
C TRP A 63 -4.27 -4.97 -9.40
N TYR A 64 -4.88 -4.21 -8.50
CA TYR A 64 -4.22 -3.72 -7.30
C TYR A 64 -3.83 -4.90 -6.40
N ASP A 65 -4.75 -5.84 -6.16
CA ASP A 65 -4.48 -7.05 -5.35
C ASP A 65 -3.33 -7.88 -5.92
N PHE A 66 -3.34 -8.07 -7.24
CA PHE A 66 -2.28 -8.80 -7.92
C PHE A 66 -0.91 -8.14 -7.72
N GLY A 67 -0.82 -6.82 -7.90
CA GLY A 67 0.40 -6.08 -7.60
C GLY A 67 0.82 -6.23 -6.14
N PHE A 68 -0.13 -6.08 -5.21
CA PHE A 68 0.12 -6.19 -3.77
C PHE A 68 0.70 -7.56 -3.38
N LEU A 69 0.12 -8.64 -3.90
CA LEU A 69 0.59 -10.01 -3.66
C LEU A 69 2.00 -10.24 -4.22
N LEU A 70 2.32 -9.69 -5.40
CA LEU A 70 3.68 -9.75 -5.93
C LEU A 70 4.67 -8.99 -5.04
N GLY A 71 4.29 -7.81 -4.56
CA GLY A 71 5.12 -6.98 -3.70
C GLY A 71 5.46 -7.68 -2.38
N ILE A 72 4.46 -8.27 -1.70
CA ILE A 72 4.69 -9.01 -0.46
C ILE A 72 5.41 -10.35 -0.71
N GLY A 73 5.14 -11.00 -1.85
CA GLY A 73 5.78 -12.26 -2.23
C GLY A 73 7.30 -12.15 -2.39
N ALA A 74 7.82 -10.97 -2.69
CA ALA A 74 9.27 -10.71 -2.75
C ALA A 74 10.00 -11.04 -1.43
N TYR A 75 9.29 -10.99 -0.29
CA TYR A 75 9.85 -11.34 1.02
C TYR A 75 9.93 -12.85 1.27
N ALA A 76 9.08 -13.65 0.61
CA ALA A 76 9.00 -15.09 0.82
C ALA A 76 10.17 -15.88 0.19
N SER A 77 10.86 -15.31 -0.81
CA SER A 77 11.94 -16.00 -1.52
C SER A 77 13.21 -16.25 -0.68
N LYS A 78 13.39 -15.58 0.47
CA LYS A 78 14.65 -15.66 1.22
C LYS A 78 14.83 -16.88 2.13
N THR A 79 13.82 -17.75 2.25
CA THR A 79 13.86 -18.91 3.17
C THR A 79 14.15 -20.26 2.50
N ILE A 80 14.15 -20.33 1.15
CA ILE A 80 14.33 -21.61 0.42
C ILE A 80 15.78 -22.12 0.40
N ASN A 81 16.77 -21.27 0.65
CA ASN A 81 18.19 -21.64 0.55
C ASN A 81 18.80 -22.21 1.84
N TYR A 82 18.04 -22.40 2.93
CA TYR A 82 18.56 -22.98 4.16
C TYR A 82 18.46 -24.51 4.24
N CYS A 83 17.79 -25.16 3.28
CA CYS A 83 17.64 -26.62 3.21
C CYS A 83 18.24 -27.25 1.94
N ARG A 84 19.29 -26.65 1.36
CA ARG A 84 20.10 -27.29 0.31
C ARG A 84 21.55 -27.42 0.74
#